data_AF-A0A6M3MED3-F1
#
_entry.id   AF-A0A6M3MED3-F1
#
_cell.length_a   1.000
_cell.length_b   1.000
_cell.length_c   1.000
_cell.angle_alpha   90.00
_cell.angle_beta   90.00
_cell.angle_gamma   90.00
#
_symmetry.space_group_name_H-M   'P 1'
#
loop_
_entity.id
_entity.type
_entity.pdbx_description
1 polymer ?
#
loop_
_entity_poly.entity_id
_entity_poly.type
_entity_poly.pdbx_seq_one_letter_code
_entity_poly.pdbx_strand_id
1 'polypeptide(L)' 'MKYLNQWTVPSDSDPNRNYTVSLTYNEEWQCSCRGWTSHVPRRDCKHIRRIKEDPEALKNGVRFSEATVEVN' A
#
# COMPACT_ATOMS: atom_id res chain seq x y z
N MET A 1 -13.77 -8.99 -3.92
CA MET A 1 -12.66 -9.49 -3.08
C MET A 1 -12.64 -8.69 -1.80
N LYS A 2 -12.42 -9.32 -0.64
CA LYS A 2 -12.28 -8.60 0.64
C LYS A 2 -10.79 -8.46 0.97
N TYR A 3 -10.39 -7.28 1.43
CA TYR A 3 -9.03 -7.00 1.88
C TYR A 3 -9.01 -7.01 3.41
N LEU A 4 -8.04 -7.71 3.98
CA LEU A 4 -7.77 -7.69 5.42
C LEU A 4 -7.15 -6.36 5.80
N ASN A 5 -6.11 -5.95 5.07
CA ASN A 5 -5.39 -4.70 5.28
C ASN A 5 -4.98 -4.06 3.94
N GLN A 6 -4.86 -2.74 3.93
CA GLN A 6 -4.34 -1.98 2.79
C GLN A 6 -3.39 -0.87 3.27
N TRP A 7 -2.32 -0.64 2.53
CA TRP A 7 -1.29 0.36 2.85
C TRP A 7 -0.99 1.21 1.62
N THR A 8 -0.78 2.50 1.85
CA THR A 8 -0.27 3.43 0.83
C THR A 8 1.24 3.55 1.02
N VAL A 9 2.00 3.19 -0.01
CA VAL A 9 3.47 3.16 0.02
C VAL A 9 3.99 4.15 -1.02
N PRO A 10 4.79 5.16 -0.64
CA PRO A 10 5.37 6.08 -1.60
C PRO A 10 6.36 5.35 -2.51
N SER A 11 6.47 5.82 -3.74
CA SER A 11 7.47 5.40 -4.69
C SER A 11 8.82 5.93 -4.25
N ASP A 12 9.76 5.01 -4.19
CA ASP A 12 11.15 5.28 -3.81
C ASP A 12 11.86 6.31 -4.72
N SER A 13 11.45 6.36 -5.99
CA SER A 13 12.05 7.26 -7.00
C SER A 13 11.28 8.58 -7.15
N ASP A 14 10.07 8.67 -6.61
CA ASP A 14 9.21 9.85 -6.75
C ASP A 14 8.23 9.88 -5.57
N PRO A 15 8.47 10.72 -4.55
CA PRO A 15 7.65 10.75 -3.34
C PRO A 15 6.20 11.21 -3.60
N ASN A 16 5.90 11.83 -4.75
CA ASN A 16 4.54 12.23 -5.11
C ASN A 16 3.73 11.07 -5.71
N ARG A 17 4.39 9.97 -6.08
CA ARG A 17 3.74 8.78 -6.61
C ARG A 17 3.55 7.76 -5.50
N ASN A 18 2.31 7.35 -5.28
CA ASN A 18 1.98 6.34 -4.27
C ASN A 18 1.52 5.04 -4.93
N TYR A 19 1.84 3.92 -4.29
CA TYR A 19 1.36 2.59 -4.64
C TYR A 19 0.51 2.02 -3.49
N THR A 20 -0.49 1.21 -3.85
CA THR A 20 -1.32 0.52 -2.87
C THR A 20 -0.78 -0.89 -2.72
N VAL A 21 -0.50 -1.29 -1.47
CA VAL A 21 -0.26 -2.69 -1.09
C VAL A 21 -1.51 -3.19 -0.38
N SER A 22 -1.93 -4.42 -0.63
CA SER A 22 -3.12 -5.01 -0.01
C SER A 22 -2.85 -6.45 0.38
N LEU A 23 -3.35 -6.83 1.55
CA LEU A 23 -3.39 -8.20 2.03
C LEU A 23 -4.84 -8.66 1.97
N THR A 24 -5.13 -9.75 1.25
CA THR A 24 -6.48 -10.33 1.19
C THR A 24 -6.76 -11.21 2.41
N TYR A 25 -8.04 -11.55 2.64
CA TYR A 25 -8.40 -12.55 3.65
C TYR A 25 -7.87 -13.97 3.36
N ASN A 26 -7.43 -14.21 2.12
CA ASN A 26 -6.79 -15.47 1.72
C ASN A 26 -5.27 -15.42 1.90
N GLU A 27 -4.76 -14.43 2.66
CA GLU A 27 -3.33 -14.22 2.92
C GLU A 27 -2.51 -13.89 1.65
N GLU A 28 -3.16 -13.42 0.58
CA GLU A 28 -2.48 -13.04 -0.66
C GLU A 28 -2.05 -11.57 -0.64
N TRP A 29 -0.81 -11.32 -1.06
CA TRP A 29 -0.25 -9.98 -1.18
C TRP A 29 -0.39 -9.43 -2.60
N GLN A 30 -0.90 -8.20 -2.69
CA GLN A 30 -1.10 -7.49 -3.95
C GLN A 30 -0.48 -6.10 -3.89
N CYS A 31 0.07 -5.62 -5.00
CA CYS A 31 0.62 -4.26 -5.10
C CYS A 31 0.27 -3.62 -6.44
N SER A 32 -0.07 -2.33 -6.46
CA SER A 32 -0.35 -1.60 -7.70
C SER A 32 0.90 -1.16 -8.47
N CYS A 33 2.11 -1.43 -7.97
CA CYS A 33 3.33 -1.01 -8.66
C CYS A 33 3.60 -1.84 -9.91
N ARG A 34 4.25 -1.22 -10.91
CA ARG A 34 4.66 -1.88 -12.16
C ARG A 34 5.54 -3.12 -11.91
N GLY A 35 6.38 -3.06 -10.89
CA GLY A 35 7.23 -4.20 -10.48
C GLY A 35 6.43 -5.43 -10.04
N TRP A 36 5.19 -5.28 -9.59
CA TRP A 36 4.32 -6.41 -9.26
C TRP A 36 3.39 -6.76 -10.42
N THR A 37 2.75 -5.76 -11.05
CA THR A 37 1.75 -5.99 -12.11
C THR A 37 2.34 -6.53 -13.41
N SER A 38 3.62 -6.26 -13.72
CA SER A 38 4.26 -6.71 -14.96
C SER A 38 4.95 -8.08 -14.89
N HIS A 39 5.10 -8.68 -13.69
CA HIS A 39 5.81 -9.97 -13.55
C HIS A 39 4.84 -11.14 -13.41
N VAL A 40 5.11 -12.21 -14.18
CA VAL A 40 4.41 -13.50 -14.10
C VAL A 40 5.47 -14.62 -14.01
N PRO A 41 5.43 -15.48 -12.97
CA PRO A 41 4.53 -15.44 -11.82
C PRO A 41 4.77 -14.20 -10.95
N ARG A 42 3.71 -13.71 -10.31
CA ARG A 42 3.79 -12.56 -9.39
C ARG A 42 4.74 -12.90 -8.24
N ARG A 43 5.61 -11.96 -7.91
CA ARG A 43 6.53 -12.03 -6.76
C ARG A 43 6.41 -10.79 -5.92
N ASP A 44 6.77 -10.90 -4.65
CA ASP A 44 6.79 -9.74 -3.75
C ASP A 44 7.73 -8.67 -4.30
N CYS A 45 7.16 -7.51 -4.64
CA CYS A 45 7.94 -6.34 -4.99
C CYS A 45 8.54 -5.71 -3.73
N LYS A 46 9.47 -4.76 -3.92
CA LYS A 46 10.09 -4.04 -2.79
C LYS A 46 9.08 -3.39 -1.83
N HIS A 47 7.93 -2.95 -2.33
CA HIS A 47 6.89 -2.37 -1.48
C HIS A 47 6.24 -3.42 -0.58
N ILE A 48 5.91 -4.60 -1.11
CA ILE A 48 5.34 -5.70 -0.29
C ILE A 48 6.35 -6.14 0.77
N ARG A 49 7.62 -6.32 0.37
CA ARG A 49 8.70 -6.69 1.30
C ARG A 49 8.84 -5.70 2.45
N ARG A 50 8.79 -4.40 2.14
CA ARG A 50 8.83 -3.34 3.15
C ARG A 50 7.69 -3.45 4.17
N ILE A 51 6.46 -3.76 3.74
CA ILE A 51 5.34 -3.97 4.69
C ILE A 51 5.55 -5.22 5.53
N LYS A 52 6.07 -6.30 4.94
CA LYS A 52 6.30 -7.56 5.67
C LYS A 52 7.41 -7.41 6.72
N GLU A 53 8.45 -6.65 6.40
CA GLU A 53 9.60 -6.41 7.29
C GLU A 53 9.25 -5.40 8.39
N ASP A 54 8.48 -4.35 8.07
CA ASP A 54 8.04 -3.34 9.04
C ASP A 54 6.59 -2.89 8.76
N PRO A 55 5.59 -3.60 9.29
CA PRO A 55 4.19 -3.25 9.13
C PRO A 55 3.80 -1.96 9.89
N GLU A 56 4.60 -1.56 10.88
CA GLU A 56 4.37 -0.36 11.71
C GLU A 56 4.92 0.91 11.05
N ALA A 57 5.97 0.80 10.22
CA ALA A 57 6.58 1.93 9.50
C ALA A 57 5.58 2.76 8.68
N LEU A 58 4.43 2.19 8.32
CA LEU A 58 3.37 2.88 7.58
C LEU A 58 2.08 3.10 8.36
N LYS A 59 2.00 2.73 9.65
CA LYS A 59 0.85 3.13 10.49
C LYS A 59 0.70 4.65 10.61
N ASN A 60 1.76 5.40 10.33
CA ASN A 60 1.75 6.87 10.26
C ASN A 60 1.49 7.44 8.84
N GLY A 61 1.15 6.58 7.87
CA GLY A 61 0.82 6.97 6.50
C GLY A 61 -0.67 7.21 6.27
N VAL A 62 -1.20 8.27 6.89
CA VAL A 62 -2.32 9.08 6.35
C VAL A 62 -3.74 8.47 6.40
N ARG A 63 -4.51 8.85 7.43
CA ARG A 63 -5.94 9.17 7.30
C ARG A 63 -6.03 10.57 6.64
N PHE A 64 -6.35 10.64 5.35
CA PHE A 64 -7.01 11.83 4.79
C PHE A 64 -8.38 11.42 4.26
N SER A 65 -9.34 11.35 5.17
CA SER A 65 -10.76 11.62 4.89
C SER A 65 -11.51 11.78 6.21
N GLU A 66 -11.23 12.87 6.93
CA GLU A 66 -12.28 13.61 7.60
C GLU A 66 -12.10 15.07 7.17
N ALA A 67 -12.87 15.47 6.16
CA ALA A 67 -13.08 16.87 5.87
C ALA A 67 -13.80 17.47 7.08
N THR A 68 -13.08 18.11 7.99
CA THR A 68 -13.69 19.11 8.87
C THR A 68 -14.02 20.32 8.03
N VAL A 69 -15.27 20.34 7.55
CA VAL A 69 -15.90 21.56 7.04
C VAL A 69 -16.21 22.40 8.28
N GLU A 70 -15.39 23.41 8.57
CA GLU A 70 -15.73 24.43 9.56
C GLU A 70 -16.79 25.34 8.95
N VAL A 71 -18.01 25.28 9.49
CA VAL A 71 -19.05 26.29 9.30
C VAL A 71 -18.92 27.31 10.42
N ASN A 72 -18.65 28.57 10.07
CA ASN A 72 -18.95 29.73 10.92
C ASN A 72 -19.31 30.91 10.02
#